data_AF-A0A317DY61-F1
#
_entry.id   AF-A0A317DY61-F1
#
_cell.length_a   1.000
_cell.length_b   1.000
_cell.length_c   1.000
_cell.angle_alpha   90.00
_cell.angle_beta   90.00
_cell.angle_gamma   90.00
#
_symmetry.space_group_name_H-M   'P 1'
#
loop_
_entity.id
_entity.type
_entity.pdbx_description
1 polymer ?
#
loop_
_entity_poly.entity_id
_entity_poly.type
_entity_poly.pdbx_seq_one_letter_code
_entity_poly.pdbx_strand_id
1 'polypeptide(L)'
;MAKGRASGLKRGSEMLTWAERLTLWNQYEILKRINPDDTKEYETNQGILSNGYEQYYSEINPSIYAETTKREVSREVEEILNVFRAIKFSCLKLGYTPKSRYAEFEGFDGNEEGDQYGFAMFVRRTLGKWDELKDAPDNSHSNVLERYRRMLATWHRLGEKYELTEAEIEEMAESR
;
A
#
# COMPACT_ATOMS: atom_id res chain seq x y z
N MET A 1 -26.40 9.53 5.87
CA MET A 1 -25.92 10.43 6.94
C MET A 1 -24.51 9.99 7.36
N ALA A 2 -23.51 10.32 6.55
CA ALA A 2 -22.11 10.04 6.88
C ALA A 2 -21.53 11.27 7.58
N LYS A 3 -21.26 11.17 8.88
CA LYS A 3 -20.56 12.22 9.62
C LYS A 3 -19.09 12.15 9.24
N GLY A 4 -18.68 13.05 8.34
CA GLY A 4 -17.27 13.29 8.05
C GLY A 4 -16.51 13.62 9.33
N ARG A 5 -15.49 12.84 9.64
CA ARG A 5 -14.48 13.23 10.61
C ARG A 5 -13.70 14.39 10.00
N ALA A 6 -14.02 15.60 10.45
CA ALA A 6 -13.08 16.70 10.42
C ALA A 6 -11.93 16.34 11.38
N SER A 7 -10.92 15.63 10.90
CA SER A 7 -9.61 15.62 11.56
C SER A 7 -8.91 16.91 11.14
N GLY A 8 -8.66 17.78 12.11
CA GLY A 8 -7.81 18.94 11.91
C GLY A 8 -6.40 18.48 11.56
N LEU A 9 -6.12 18.35 10.26
CA LEU A 9 -4.77 18.15 9.77
C LEU A 9 -3.98 19.42 10.13
N LYS A 10 -3.00 19.26 11.02
CA LYS A 10 -1.87 20.18 11.06
C LYS A 10 -1.18 20.05 9.70
N ARG A 11 -1.56 20.91 8.75
CA ARG A 11 -0.83 21.10 7.50
C ARG A 11 0.63 21.35 7.89
N GLY A 12 1.50 20.36 7.63
CA GLY A 12 2.92 20.65 7.51
C GLY A 12 3.03 21.79 6.51
N SER A 13 3.76 22.84 6.85
CA SER A 13 3.92 23.98 5.94
C SER A 13 4.72 23.50 4.73
N GLU A 14 4.04 22.99 3.70
CA GLU A 14 4.63 22.74 2.39
C GLU A 14 4.90 24.08 1.72
N MET A 15 5.76 24.90 2.32
CA MET A 15 6.18 26.14 1.68
C MET A 15 7.24 25.79 0.66
N LEU A 16 6.83 25.75 -0.61
CA LEU A 16 7.76 25.68 -1.72
C LEU A 16 8.65 26.94 -1.72
N THR A 17 9.96 26.73 -1.72
CA THR A 17 10.94 27.79 -1.93
C THR A 17 10.73 28.46 -3.30
N TRP A 18 11.23 29.67 -3.47
CA TRP A 18 11.17 30.35 -4.77
C TRP A 18 11.83 29.51 -5.89
N ALA A 19 12.94 28.85 -5.59
CA ALA A 19 13.65 28.00 -6.55
C ALA A 19 12.83 26.76 -6.94
N GLU A 20 12.12 26.13 -5.99
CA GLU A 20 11.21 25.00 -6.28
C GLU A 20 10.02 25.45 -7.13
N ARG A 21 9.42 26.61 -6.82
CA ARG A 21 8.32 27.16 -7.63
C ARG A 21 8.75 27.48 -9.05
N LEU A 22 9.93 28.09 -9.23
CA LEU A 22 10.50 28.35 -10.55
C LEU A 22 10.77 27.05 -11.30
N THR A 23 11.30 26.03 -10.62
CA THR A 23 11.59 24.72 -11.21
C THR A 23 10.32 24.04 -11.71
N LEU A 24 9.28 23.95 -10.87
CA LEU A 24 7.99 23.37 -11.23
C LEU A 24 7.30 24.18 -12.35
N TRP A 25 7.37 25.51 -12.29
CA TRP A 25 6.79 26.37 -13.34
C TRP A 25 7.46 26.10 -14.70
N ASN A 26 8.79 25.96 -14.72
CA ASN A 26 9.54 25.60 -15.92
C ASN A 26 9.21 24.18 -16.42
N GLN A 27 8.94 23.21 -15.53
CA GLN A 27 8.50 21.88 -15.92
C GLN A 27 7.14 21.92 -16.62
N TYR A 28 6.16 22.66 -16.09
CA TYR A 28 4.88 22.86 -16.76
C TYR A 28 5.01 23.60 -18.09
N GLU A 29 5.94 24.56 -18.18
CA GLU A 29 6.27 25.24 -19.44
C GLU A 29 6.78 24.27 -20.51
N ILE A 30 7.61 23.30 -20.11
CA ILE A 30 8.09 22.22 -20.99
C ILE A 30 6.93 21.27 -21.34
N LEU A 31 6.11 20.86 -20.37
CA LEU A 31 5.01 19.92 -20.59
C LEU A 31 3.97 20.43 -21.60
N LYS A 32 3.67 21.74 -21.63
CA LYS A 32 2.82 22.35 -22.67
C LYS A 32 3.32 22.09 -24.09
N ARG A 33 4.63 21.93 -24.29
CA ARG A 33 5.23 21.64 -25.61
C ARG A 33 5.25 20.14 -25.94
N ILE A 34 5.28 19.28 -24.91
CA ILE A 34 5.35 17.82 -25.06
C ILE A 34 3.95 17.22 -25.19
N ASN A 35 3.01 17.68 -24.37
CA ASN A 35 1.64 17.20 -24.29
C ASN A 35 0.65 18.39 -24.28
N PRO A 36 0.36 18.97 -25.46
CA PRO A 36 -0.47 20.17 -25.54
C PRO A 36 -1.92 19.94 -25.10
N ASP A 37 -2.40 18.70 -25.07
CA ASP A 37 -3.79 18.36 -24.72
C ASP A 37 -4.15 18.77 -23.27
N ASP A 38 -3.17 18.78 -22.38
CA ASP A 38 -3.33 19.13 -20.96
C ASP A 38 -2.91 20.58 -20.63
N THR A 39 -2.71 21.42 -21.65
CA THR A 39 -2.20 22.80 -21.50
C THR A 39 -2.94 23.60 -20.44
N LYS A 40 -4.27 23.46 -20.36
CA LYS A 40 -5.10 24.16 -19.38
C LYS A 40 -4.75 23.82 -17.93
N GLU A 41 -4.47 22.55 -17.65
CA GLU A 41 -4.03 22.12 -16.32
C GLU A 41 -2.66 22.71 -15.99
N TYR A 42 -1.72 22.65 -16.95
CA TYR A 42 -0.38 23.19 -16.78
C TYR A 42 -0.39 24.71 -16.52
N GLU A 43 -1.19 25.48 -17.27
CA GLU A 43 -1.35 26.92 -17.05
C GLU A 43 -1.98 27.23 -15.68
N THR A 44 -2.94 26.43 -15.24
CA THR A 44 -3.54 26.55 -13.90
C THR A 44 -2.47 26.36 -12.82
N ASN A 45 -1.67 25.28 -12.93
CA ASN A 45 -0.58 24.99 -11.99
C ASN A 45 0.52 26.06 -12.04
N GLN A 46 0.85 26.57 -13.23
CA GLN A 46 1.76 27.72 -13.39
C GLN A 46 1.22 28.98 -12.68
N GLY A 47 -0.08 29.24 -12.76
CA GLY A 47 -0.75 30.34 -12.05
C GLY A 47 -0.63 30.21 -10.53
N ILE A 48 -0.87 29.01 -9.99
CA ILE A 48 -0.70 28.70 -8.56
C ILE A 48 0.74 28.98 -8.11
N LEU A 49 1.73 28.47 -8.85
CA LEU A 49 3.15 28.58 -8.51
C LEU A 49 3.69 30.03 -8.59
N SER A 50 3.37 30.73 -9.68
CA SER A 50 3.86 32.09 -9.95
C SER A 50 3.33 33.11 -8.94
N ASN A 51 2.06 32.99 -8.54
CA ASN A 51 1.46 33.87 -7.54
C ASN A 51 1.71 33.42 -6.10
N GLY A 52 2.19 32.19 -5.90
CA GLY A 52 2.44 31.64 -4.58
C GLY A 52 1.15 31.35 -3.81
N TYR A 53 0.13 30.80 -4.46
CA TYR A 53 -1.13 30.45 -3.81
C TYR A 53 -1.00 29.15 -3.00
N GLU A 54 -0.36 29.25 -1.82
CA GLU A 54 -0.03 28.12 -0.95
C GLU A 54 -1.22 27.23 -0.58
N GLN A 55 -2.43 27.81 -0.52
CA GLN A 55 -3.67 27.05 -0.30
C GLN A 55 -3.87 25.90 -1.31
N TYR A 56 -3.36 26.05 -2.54
CA TYR A 56 -3.58 25.10 -3.64
C TYR A 56 -2.36 24.22 -3.95
N TYR A 57 -1.27 24.29 -3.17
CA TYR A 57 -0.08 23.47 -3.47
C TYR A 57 -0.36 21.97 -3.40
N SER A 58 -1.21 21.51 -2.48
CA SER A 58 -1.62 20.11 -2.41
C SER A 58 -2.49 19.65 -3.58
N GLU A 59 -3.02 20.59 -4.39
CA GLU A 59 -3.77 20.28 -5.61
C GLU A 59 -2.85 20.18 -6.83
N ILE A 60 -1.58 20.62 -6.70
CA ILE A 60 -0.56 20.42 -7.72
C ILE A 60 -0.19 18.94 -7.72
N ASN A 61 -0.73 18.20 -8.69
CA ASN A 61 -0.54 16.76 -8.84
C ASN A 61 -1.08 15.95 -7.63
N PRO A 62 -2.41 15.80 -7.50
CA PRO A 62 -3.05 15.15 -6.35
C PRO A 62 -2.72 13.66 -6.22
N SER A 63 -2.00 13.07 -7.19
CA SER A 63 -1.50 11.69 -7.13
C SER A 63 -0.22 11.54 -6.30
N ILE A 64 0.42 12.65 -5.93
CA ILE A 64 1.59 12.67 -5.05
C ILE A 64 1.11 13.00 -3.64
N TYR A 65 1.04 12.00 -2.78
CA TYR A 65 0.63 12.16 -1.39
C TYR A 65 1.76 12.77 -0.55
N ALA A 66 1.40 13.69 0.34
CA ALA A 66 2.35 14.31 1.29
C ALA A 66 2.89 13.29 2.31
N GLU A 67 2.04 12.36 2.73
CA GLU A 67 2.43 11.28 3.63
C GLU A 67 3.07 10.14 2.83
N THR A 68 4.18 9.63 3.36
CA THR A 68 4.87 8.47 2.78
C THR A 68 4.49 7.21 3.55
N THR A 69 4.35 6.09 2.85
CA THR A 69 4.28 4.79 3.52
C THR A 69 5.62 4.51 4.20
N LYS A 70 5.59 4.31 5.52
CA LYS A 70 6.78 4.00 6.30
C LYS A 70 7.41 2.69 5.84
N ARG A 71 8.74 2.62 5.85
CA ARG A 71 9.48 1.43 5.40
C ARG A 71 9.14 0.19 6.22
N GLU A 72 8.84 0.37 7.50
CA GLU A 72 8.46 -0.70 8.42
C GLU A 72 7.13 -1.35 8.00
N VAL A 73 6.17 -0.55 7.51
CA VAL A 73 4.89 -1.05 7.00
C VAL A 73 5.11 -1.88 5.74
N SER A 74 5.90 -1.36 4.79
CA SER A 74 6.24 -2.11 3.57
C SER A 74 6.93 -3.44 3.88
N ARG A 75 7.88 -3.47 4.82
CA ARG A 75 8.57 -4.70 5.24
C ARG A 75 7.62 -5.71 5.88
N GLU A 76 6.77 -5.25 6.80
CA GLU A 76 5.76 -6.09 7.44
C GLU A 76 4.82 -6.72 6.40
N VAL A 77 4.36 -5.95 5.40
CA VAL A 77 3.52 -6.48 4.32
C VAL A 77 4.25 -7.56 3.51
N GLU A 78 5.51 -7.34 3.13
CA GLU A 78 6.28 -8.34 2.38
C GLU A 78 6.49 -9.64 3.19
N GLU A 79 6.75 -9.53 4.50
CA GLU A 79 6.87 -10.67 5.40
C GLU A 79 5.53 -11.43 5.56
N ILE A 80 4.42 -10.72 5.69
CA ILE A 80 3.08 -11.31 5.70
C ILE A 80 2.80 -12.04 4.37
N LEU A 81 3.14 -11.45 3.23
CA LEU A 81 2.98 -12.12 1.93
C LEU A 81 3.87 -13.38 1.83
N ASN A 82 5.06 -13.38 2.41
CA ASN A 82 5.93 -14.56 2.47
C ASN A 82 5.33 -15.68 3.33
N VAL A 83 4.67 -15.36 4.45
CA VAL A 83 3.92 -16.33 5.25
C VAL A 83 2.87 -17.04 4.39
N PHE A 84 2.03 -16.29 3.68
CA PHE A 84 0.98 -16.89 2.85
C PHE A 84 1.53 -17.63 1.65
N ARG A 85 2.65 -17.18 1.07
CA ARG A 85 3.36 -17.93 0.04
C ARG A 85 3.87 -19.28 0.57
N ALA A 86 4.47 -19.31 1.75
CA ALA A 86 4.95 -20.55 2.36
C ALA A 86 3.79 -21.54 2.61
N ILE A 87 2.66 -21.05 3.13
CA ILE A 87 1.44 -21.86 3.31
C ILE A 87 0.95 -22.39 1.96
N LYS A 88 0.74 -21.52 0.96
CA LYS A 88 0.20 -21.90 -0.35
C LYS A 88 1.09 -22.93 -1.04
N PHE A 89 2.40 -22.71 -1.04
CA PHE A 89 3.38 -23.63 -1.60
C PHE A 89 3.35 -24.99 -0.90
N SER A 90 3.33 -25.01 0.43
CA SER A 90 3.29 -26.24 1.22
C SER A 90 1.99 -27.03 0.99
N CYS A 91 0.84 -26.35 0.94
CA CYS A 91 -0.45 -26.98 0.63
C CYS A 91 -0.43 -27.67 -0.74
N LEU A 92 0.09 -26.99 -1.77
CA LEU A 92 0.22 -27.54 -3.12
C LEU A 92 1.14 -28.77 -3.14
N LYS A 93 2.28 -28.70 -2.45
CA LYS A 93 3.26 -29.80 -2.38
C LYS A 93 2.70 -31.03 -1.65
N LEU A 94 1.93 -30.81 -0.59
CA LEU A 94 1.33 -31.88 0.23
C LEU A 94 0.02 -32.43 -0.35
N GLY A 95 -0.62 -31.72 -1.29
CA GLY A 95 -2.00 -32.00 -1.67
C GLY A 95 -3.00 -31.74 -0.53
N TYR A 96 -2.65 -30.84 0.38
CA TYR A 96 -3.39 -30.54 1.59
C TYR A 96 -4.28 -29.31 1.42
N THR A 97 -5.49 -29.36 1.99
CA THR A 97 -6.38 -28.20 2.10
C THR A 97 -6.53 -27.84 3.57
N PRO A 98 -6.10 -26.63 4.00
CA PRO A 98 -6.21 -26.19 5.38
C PRO A 98 -7.66 -26.21 5.87
N LYS A 99 -7.84 -26.56 7.15
CA LYS A 99 -9.16 -26.57 7.80
C LYS A 99 -9.62 -25.16 8.12
N SER A 100 -8.68 -24.31 8.55
CA SER A 100 -8.94 -22.91 8.83
C SER A 100 -8.81 -22.07 7.57
N ARG A 101 -9.86 -21.29 7.27
CA ARG A 101 -9.81 -20.26 6.20
C ARG A 101 -8.71 -19.21 6.44
N TYR A 102 -8.23 -19.06 7.68
CA TYR A 102 -7.17 -18.10 8.02
C TYR A 102 -5.79 -18.51 7.49
N ALA A 103 -5.66 -19.72 6.93
CA ALA A 103 -4.49 -20.14 6.16
C ALA A 103 -4.44 -19.48 4.76
N GLU A 104 -5.53 -18.86 4.31
CA GLU A 104 -5.58 -18.16 3.02
C GLU A 104 -5.36 -16.65 3.20
N PHE A 105 -4.69 -16.04 2.22
CA PHE A 105 -4.51 -14.59 2.21
C PHE A 105 -5.84 -13.91 1.84
N GLU A 106 -6.28 -12.98 2.68
CA GLU A 106 -7.59 -12.29 2.54
C GLU A 106 -7.42 -10.84 2.04
N GLY A 107 -6.18 -10.37 1.84
CA GLY A 107 -5.90 -8.96 1.60
C GLY A 107 -5.76 -8.17 2.89
N PHE A 108 -5.93 -6.85 2.83
CA PHE A 108 -5.94 -5.94 3.98
C PHE A 108 -7.22 -5.08 3.95
N ASP A 109 -7.61 -4.51 5.09
CA ASP A 109 -8.80 -3.65 5.13
C ASP A 109 -8.51 -2.31 4.46
N GLY A 110 -9.15 -2.05 3.33
CA GLY A 110 -8.97 -0.78 2.61
C GLY A 110 -9.40 0.47 3.40
N ASN A 111 -10.16 0.34 4.49
CA ASN A 111 -10.62 1.48 5.30
C ASN A 111 -9.73 1.76 6.51
N GLU A 112 -9.26 0.71 7.19
CA GLU A 112 -8.55 0.83 8.48
C GLU A 112 -7.06 0.44 8.37
N GLU A 113 -6.64 -0.22 7.29
CA GLU A 113 -5.27 -0.71 7.03
C GLU A 113 -4.76 -0.16 5.68
N GLY A 114 -5.03 1.12 5.41
CA GLY A 114 -4.86 1.74 4.08
C GLY A 114 -3.44 1.67 3.51
N ASP A 115 -2.40 1.88 4.33
CA ASP A 115 -1.01 1.77 3.89
C ASP A 115 -0.66 0.33 3.50
N GLN A 116 -1.06 -0.64 4.30
CA GLN A 116 -0.83 -2.07 4.05
C GLN A 116 -1.57 -2.50 2.79
N TYR A 117 -2.84 -2.13 2.67
CA TYR A 117 -3.67 -2.39 1.50
C TYR A 117 -3.06 -1.81 0.22
N GLY A 118 -2.73 -0.52 0.22
CA GLY A 118 -2.16 0.17 -0.94
C GLY A 118 -0.84 -0.45 -1.37
N PHE A 119 0.05 -0.73 -0.40
CA PHE A 119 1.34 -1.33 -0.70
C PHE A 119 1.21 -2.78 -1.19
N ALA A 120 0.38 -3.61 -0.54
CA ALA A 120 0.14 -5.00 -0.94
C ALA A 120 -0.44 -5.08 -2.36
N MET A 121 -1.41 -4.23 -2.67
CA MET A 121 -1.97 -4.13 -4.01
C MET A 121 -0.90 -3.71 -5.03
N PHE A 122 -0.10 -2.70 -4.72
CA PHE A 122 0.97 -2.25 -5.62
C PHE A 122 1.97 -3.37 -5.93
N VAL A 123 2.48 -4.07 -4.92
CA VAL A 123 3.49 -5.13 -5.16
C VAL A 123 2.90 -6.35 -5.87
N ARG A 124 1.64 -6.71 -5.61
CA ARG A 124 0.99 -7.88 -6.23
C ARG A 124 0.47 -7.59 -7.63
N ARG A 125 -0.23 -6.46 -7.81
CA ARG A 125 -0.94 -6.13 -9.05
C ARG A 125 -0.09 -5.34 -10.02
N THR A 126 0.67 -4.36 -9.52
CA THR A 126 1.48 -3.50 -10.38
C THR A 126 2.86 -4.09 -10.64
N LEU A 127 3.54 -4.61 -9.61
CA LEU A 127 4.86 -5.22 -9.79
C LEU A 127 4.82 -6.71 -10.14
N GLY A 128 3.66 -7.37 -10.04
CA GLY A 128 3.50 -8.79 -10.35
C GLY A 128 4.28 -9.73 -9.42
N LYS A 129 4.57 -9.32 -8.18
CA LYS A 129 5.25 -10.16 -7.19
C LYS A 129 4.24 -11.03 -6.43
N TRP A 130 4.73 -12.13 -5.84
CA TRP A 130 3.89 -13.15 -5.17
C TRP A 130 2.79 -13.70 -6.09
N ASP A 131 3.15 -14.10 -7.32
CA ASP A 131 2.22 -14.63 -8.32
C ASP A 131 1.42 -15.85 -7.81
N GLU A 132 1.97 -16.60 -6.86
CA GLU A 132 1.29 -17.72 -6.20
C GLU A 132 0.03 -17.28 -5.44
N LEU A 133 -0.05 -16.00 -5.08
CA LEU A 133 -1.18 -15.37 -4.42
C LEU A 133 -2.02 -14.52 -5.38
N LYS A 134 -1.80 -14.54 -6.70
CA LYS A 134 -2.53 -13.64 -7.63
C LYS A 134 -4.05 -13.78 -7.57
N ASP A 135 -4.55 -14.97 -7.28
CA ASP A 135 -6.00 -15.22 -7.21
C ASP A 135 -6.61 -14.86 -5.85
N ALA A 136 -5.79 -14.52 -4.85
CA ALA A 136 -6.27 -14.07 -3.56
C ALA A 136 -6.87 -12.65 -3.66
N PRO A 137 -7.88 -12.31 -2.82
CA PRO A 137 -8.43 -10.96 -2.75
C PRO A 137 -7.38 -9.92 -2.33
N ASP A 138 -7.67 -8.64 -2.60
CA ASP A 138 -6.86 -7.51 -2.12
C ASP A 138 -7.48 -6.83 -0.89
N ASN A 139 -8.82 -6.87 -0.75
CA ASN A 139 -9.55 -6.25 0.35
C ASN A 139 -10.16 -7.32 1.26
N SER A 140 -9.76 -7.33 2.53
CA SER A 140 -10.30 -8.26 3.53
C SER A 140 -11.66 -7.85 4.07
N HIS A 141 -12.11 -6.61 3.80
CA HIS A 141 -13.33 -6.01 4.33
C HIS A 141 -13.47 -6.05 5.87
N SER A 142 -12.37 -6.31 6.57
CA SER A 142 -12.27 -6.37 8.03
C SER A 142 -10.81 -6.35 8.48
N ASN A 143 -10.56 -5.85 9.70
CA ASN A 143 -9.21 -5.81 10.25
C ASN A 143 -8.61 -7.21 10.40
N VAL A 144 -7.44 -7.42 9.79
CA VAL A 144 -6.73 -8.71 9.75
C VAL A 144 -5.29 -8.61 10.24
N LEU A 145 -4.73 -7.40 10.33
CA LEU A 145 -3.32 -7.16 10.58
C LEU A 145 -2.82 -7.79 11.88
N GLU A 146 -3.59 -7.68 12.97
CA GLU A 146 -3.22 -8.32 14.24
C GLU A 146 -3.15 -9.84 14.14
N ARG A 147 -4.02 -10.46 13.35
CA ARG A 147 -3.96 -11.91 13.10
C ARG A 147 -2.72 -12.24 12.27
N TYR A 148 -2.45 -11.49 11.21
CA TYR A 148 -1.26 -11.70 10.38
C TYR A 148 0.04 -11.54 11.17
N ARG A 149 0.11 -10.59 12.11
CA ARG A 149 1.24 -10.45 13.04
C ARG A 149 1.45 -11.69 13.91
N ARG A 150 0.38 -12.31 14.39
CA ARG A 150 0.47 -13.57 15.16
C ARG A 150 0.92 -14.73 14.29
N MET A 151 0.40 -14.84 13.06
CA MET A 151 0.86 -15.85 12.09
C MET A 151 2.35 -15.67 11.79
N LEU A 152 2.78 -14.43 11.56
CA LEU A 152 4.16 -14.06 11.30
C LEU A 152 5.08 -14.41 12.48
N ALA A 153 4.67 -14.10 13.72
CA ALA A 153 5.41 -14.50 14.92
C ALA A 153 5.57 -16.03 15.04
N THR A 154 4.51 -16.78 14.74
CA THR A 154 4.56 -18.25 14.68
C THR A 154 5.52 -18.73 13.59
N TRP A 155 5.47 -18.14 12.40
CA TRP A 155 6.37 -18.47 11.29
C TRP A 155 7.84 -18.20 11.61
N HIS A 156 8.15 -17.08 12.26
CA HIS A 156 9.51 -16.79 12.74
C HIS A 156 9.98 -17.83 13.75
N ARG A 157 9.11 -18.26 14.68
CA ARG A 157 9.45 -19.33 15.64
C ARG A 157 9.72 -20.66 14.93
N LEU A 158 9.05 -20.93 13.81
CA LEU A 158 9.29 -22.10 12.96
C LEU A 158 10.51 -21.96 12.04
N GLY A 159 11.27 -20.85 12.15
CA GLY A 159 12.50 -20.61 11.39
C GLY A 159 12.26 -20.14 9.95
N GLU A 160 11.14 -19.47 9.68
CA GLU A 160 10.84 -18.84 8.38
C GLU A 160 10.87 -19.81 7.20
N LYS A 161 10.49 -21.06 7.47
CA LYS A 161 10.57 -22.11 6.47
C LYS A 161 9.48 -21.99 5.42
N TYR A 162 9.85 -22.30 4.18
CA TYR A 162 8.92 -22.40 3.06
C TYR A 162 8.26 -23.78 2.95
N GLU A 163 8.86 -24.80 3.58
CA GLU A 163 8.31 -26.16 3.65
C GLU A 163 7.68 -26.40 5.02
N LEU A 164 6.37 -26.21 5.10
CA LEU A 164 5.56 -26.41 6.29
C LEU A 164 4.88 -27.79 6.24
N THR A 165 4.73 -28.41 7.40
CA THR A 165 3.86 -29.59 7.57
C THR A 165 2.40 -29.15 7.73
N GLU A 166 1.45 -30.08 7.56
CA GLU A 166 0.02 -29.81 7.80
C GLU A 166 -0.22 -29.24 9.20
N ALA A 167 0.45 -29.79 10.23
CA ALA A 167 0.30 -29.35 11.61
C ALA A 167 0.78 -27.89 11.83
N GLU A 168 1.87 -27.49 11.17
CA GLU A 168 2.41 -26.14 11.29
C GLU A 168 1.55 -25.12 10.53
N ILE A 169 0.96 -25.52 9.40
CA ILE A 169 0.00 -24.68 8.69
C ILE A 169 -1.21 -24.38 9.58
N GLU A 170 -1.76 -25.39 10.25
CA GLU A 170 -2.88 -25.19 11.17
C GLU A 170 -2.46 -24.37 12.41
N GLU A 171 -1.28 -24.62 12.97
CA GLU A 171 -0.74 -23.85 14.09
C GLU A 171 -0.61 -22.36 13.73
N MET A 172 -0.11 -22.05 12.53
CA MET A 172 -0.07 -20.69 12.02
C MET A 172 -1.49 -20.12 11.85
N ALA A 173 -2.41 -20.84 11.21
CA ALA A 173 -3.77 -20.35 10.95
C ALA A 173 -4.60 -20.15 12.23
N GLU A 174 -4.30 -20.89 13.31
CA GLU A 174 -4.99 -20.82 14.59
C GLU A 174 -4.28 -19.96 15.64
N SER A 175 -3.22 -19.24 15.25
CA SER A 175 -2.43 -18.39 16.17
C SER A 175 -3.33 -17.38 16.90
N ARG A 176 -3.53 -17.62 18.20
CA ARG A 176 -4.36 -16.79 19.09
C ARG A 176 -3.61 -15.62 19.67
#